data_AF-A0A0C3Q3C8-F1
#
_entry.id   AF-A0A0C3Q3C8-F1
#
_cell.length_a   1.000
_cell.length_b   1.000
_cell.length_c   1.000
_cell.angle_alpha   90.00
_cell.angle_beta   90.00
_cell.angle_gamma   90.00
#
_symmetry.space_group_name_H-M   'P 1'
#
loop_
_entity.id
_entity.type
_entity.pdbx_description
1 polymer ?
#
loop_
_entity_poly.entity_id
_entity_poly.type
_entity_poly.pdbx_seq_one_letter_code
_entity_poly.pdbx_strand_id
1 'polypeptide(L)'
;MSHFDDSLDELDEVMSYVSTTFSEADAQSLSPRLCSGTPKLPAGETLLSGEVNKEWRHPKFYWSDFVDIQVESMLYRVPRAVMQQSENFKTNLSTNKSPSSLYVDGITTQEMEAFLDVSDARLVTGDDRFTFEQWAGALATANRLGIPRIRSYVTQRLQGALNHLDPFDCIDVATKYRVHEWLLQPFIRICERQDPLSPAEVSRLGTERTSAVCRIREKLFAHKFESAITWVGSQWPQEVYVEDEYYTPPPPQWETMAGALEAARVGEAKRLTELEPVLSKPDFQLPDPQPTDYEVPQGMPHPKYWQTDLRTIRVRNCLYQLPIHYFDQPSLLGEIQTHRDSSLGSGDLAMLPHDVVVSDWNIFLDIVTARPFDEPLLSLGFSSWMTGLRLATRFEHDSARRYIIRRIQTDFPTQDLIDLLEAAKIADAAHSDWLQSLYESLSNRKGSLSPEEIRRIGEKATAEVCKLRDRYMWNAGKSGSYNVF
;
A
#
# COMPACT_ATOMS: atom_id res chain seq x y z
N MET A 1 12.85 91.68 -6.14
CA MET A 1 13.01 91.56 -4.67
C MET A 1 12.58 90.14 -4.36
N SER A 2 13.38 89.17 -3.96
CA SER A 2 14.74 89.00 -3.44
C SER A 2 14.73 87.50 -3.05
N HIS A 3 15.71 86.63 -3.17
CA HIS A 3 17.13 86.66 -3.47
C HIS A 3 17.52 85.15 -3.61
N PHE A 4 18.31 84.80 -4.63
CA PHE A 4 19.49 83.89 -4.60
C PHE A 4 19.33 82.40 -4.17
N ASP A 5 19.65 81.45 -5.06
CA ASP A 5 20.96 80.75 -5.27
C ASP A 5 21.23 79.71 -4.15
N ASP A 6 21.77 78.50 -4.34
CA ASP A 6 22.68 77.98 -5.39
C ASP A 6 22.86 76.44 -5.26
N SER A 7 23.45 75.84 -6.31
CA SER A 7 24.24 74.58 -6.42
C SER A 7 23.56 73.21 -6.14
N LEU A 8 23.49 72.24 -7.07
CA LEU A 8 24.50 71.44 -7.82
C LEU A 8 24.97 70.16 -7.08
N ASP A 9 25.15 69.11 -7.91
CA ASP A 9 25.80 67.80 -7.71
C ASP A 9 24.92 66.70 -7.07
N GLU A 10 24.43 65.66 -7.77
CA GLU A 10 25.05 64.60 -8.61
C GLU A 10 25.80 63.53 -7.78
N LEU A 11 25.43 62.26 -8.04
CA LEU A 11 26.10 60.97 -7.74
C LEU A 11 25.61 60.06 -6.58
N ASP A 12 25.18 58.87 -7.04
CA ASP A 12 25.40 57.50 -6.55
C ASP A 12 24.81 56.97 -5.23
N GLU A 13 23.84 56.05 -5.43
CA GLU A 13 23.96 54.63 -5.09
C GLU A 13 24.58 54.26 -3.71
N VAL A 14 23.74 53.70 -2.82
CA VAL A 14 23.94 52.36 -2.22
C VAL A 14 22.80 52.06 -1.23
N MET A 15 22.24 50.87 -1.43
CA MET A 15 21.21 50.20 -0.65
C MET A 15 21.58 50.05 0.83
N SER A 16 20.65 50.39 1.74
CA SER A 16 20.60 49.79 3.08
C SER A 16 19.16 49.60 3.57
N TYR A 17 18.88 48.34 3.92
CA TYR A 17 17.98 47.78 4.94
C TYR A 17 16.85 48.61 5.52
N VAL A 18 15.64 48.04 5.58
CA VAL A 18 14.91 47.74 6.84
C VAL A 18 13.91 46.58 6.63
N SER A 19 13.98 45.62 7.55
CA SER A 19 13.10 44.48 7.79
C SER A 19 11.67 44.86 8.17
N THR A 20 10.69 43.97 7.95
CA THR A 20 9.55 43.87 8.87
C THR A 20 8.97 42.46 8.92
N THR A 21 8.85 41.99 10.16
CA THR A 21 8.39 40.70 10.67
C THR A 21 6.88 40.65 10.85
N PHE A 22 6.28 39.45 10.78
CA PHE A 22 4.98 39.12 11.40
C PHE A 22 5.04 37.65 11.85
N SER A 23 5.44 37.36 13.08
CA SER A 23 4.69 37.33 14.35
C SER A 23 3.79 36.10 14.51
N GLU A 24 4.30 35.24 15.38
CA GLU A 24 3.81 33.99 15.94
C GLU A 24 3.08 34.31 17.25
N ALA A 25 1.86 33.80 17.46
CA ALA A 25 1.30 33.48 18.77
C ALA A 25 -0.05 32.73 18.65
N ASP A 26 -0.29 31.88 19.66
CA ASP A 26 -1.52 31.18 20.03
C ASP A 26 -1.84 29.83 19.36
N ALA A 27 -1.17 28.78 19.86
CA ALA A 27 -1.87 27.57 20.31
C ALA A 27 -0.94 26.68 21.17
N GLN A 28 -0.89 26.96 22.48
CA GLN A 28 -0.52 25.94 23.47
C GLN A 28 -1.74 25.07 23.75
N SER A 29 -1.63 23.75 23.54
CA SER A 29 -1.98 22.70 24.52
C SER A 29 -2.16 21.34 23.84
N LEU A 30 -1.64 20.31 24.49
CA LEU A 30 -1.78 18.86 24.27
C LEU A 30 -0.71 18.16 23.42
N SER A 31 0.42 17.87 24.07
CA SER A 31 1.31 16.74 23.75
C SER A 31 0.57 15.40 23.91
N PRO A 32 0.96 14.36 23.14
CA PRO A 32 1.71 13.28 23.78
C PRO A 32 2.91 12.73 22.96
N ARG A 33 4.05 12.70 23.65
CA ARG A 33 5.15 11.70 23.65
C ARG A 33 5.83 11.34 22.32
N LEU A 34 7.00 11.95 22.15
CA LEU A 34 8.10 11.47 21.30
C LEU A 34 8.59 10.06 21.71
N CYS A 35 8.89 9.24 20.71
CA CYS A 35 10.01 8.29 20.75
C CYS A 35 11.03 8.65 19.67
N SER A 36 12.29 8.54 20.06
CA SER A 36 13.52 9.11 19.51
C SER A 36 14.08 8.37 18.30
N GLY A 37 14.62 9.11 17.32
CA GLY A 37 15.52 8.51 16.33
C GLY A 37 15.71 9.24 14.99
N THR A 38 15.69 10.57 14.92
CA THR A 38 16.19 11.29 13.73
C THR A 38 17.66 11.67 13.93
N PRO A 39 18.61 11.21 13.09
CA PRO A 39 19.94 11.78 13.06
C PRO A 39 19.83 13.23 12.56
N LYS A 40 20.29 14.18 13.38
CA LYS A 40 20.37 15.60 12.99
C LYS A 40 21.39 15.75 11.86
N LEU A 41 21.00 16.39 10.77
CA LEU A 41 21.91 16.94 9.77
C LEU A 41 22.81 17.99 10.44
N PRO A 42 24.13 18.04 10.17
CA PRO A 42 24.97 19.12 10.67
C PRO A 42 24.66 20.39 9.90
N ALA A 43 24.15 21.40 10.62
CA ALA A 43 24.07 22.78 10.15
C ALA A 43 25.50 23.33 10.00
N GLY A 44 25.72 24.04 8.89
CA GLY A 44 27.06 24.40 8.43
C GLY A 44 27.78 25.40 9.32
N GLU A 45 29.07 25.16 9.52
CA GLU A 45 30.07 26.19 9.73
C GLU A 45 31.33 25.85 8.94
N THR A 46 31.94 26.91 8.41
CA THR A 46 32.96 26.96 7.36
C THR A 46 34.29 26.36 7.81
N LEU A 47 34.76 25.32 7.12
CA LEU A 47 36.17 24.90 7.14
C LEU A 47 36.66 24.66 5.70
N LEU A 48 37.52 25.57 5.24
CA LEU A 48 38.32 25.39 4.03
C LEU A 48 39.56 24.56 4.34
N SER A 49 39.94 23.73 3.37
CA SER A 49 41.12 22.85 3.27
C SER A 49 41.10 21.52 4.03
N GLY A 50 40.87 20.44 3.28
CA GLY A 50 41.60 19.19 3.52
C GLY A 50 40.82 17.90 3.76
N GLU A 51 39.48 17.87 3.66
CA GLU A 51 38.73 16.60 3.65
C GLU A 51 38.27 16.24 2.23
N VAL A 52 39.02 15.33 1.62
CA VAL A 52 38.70 14.64 0.37
C VAL A 52 37.25 14.14 0.43
N ASN A 53 36.43 14.53 -0.56
CA ASN A 53 35.03 14.11 -0.77
C ASN A 53 34.73 12.70 -0.23
N LYS A 54 34.29 12.60 1.02
CA LYS A 54 33.94 11.31 1.63
C LYS A 54 32.55 10.94 1.15
N GLU A 55 32.47 9.93 0.29
CA GLU A 55 31.19 9.36 -0.13
C GLU A 55 30.51 8.68 1.06
N TRP A 56 29.19 8.84 1.20
CA TRP A 56 28.40 8.17 2.22
C TRP A 56 27.26 7.35 1.61
N ARG A 57 26.95 6.23 2.27
CA ARG A 57 25.88 5.30 1.87
C ARG A 57 24.55 5.80 2.40
N HIS A 58 23.52 5.80 1.56
CA HIS A 58 22.18 6.21 1.99
C HIS A 58 21.61 5.23 3.03
N PRO A 59 21.16 5.68 4.21
CA PRO A 59 20.77 4.79 5.30
C PRO A 59 19.57 3.89 4.98
N LYS A 60 18.65 4.36 4.10
CA LYS A 60 17.41 3.63 3.73
C LYS A 60 17.52 2.85 2.40
N PHE A 61 18.33 3.36 1.47
CA PHE A 61 18.33 2.93 0.06
C PHE A 61 19.67 2.34 -0.37
N TYR A 62 20.50 1.95 0.60
CA TYR A 62 21.72 1.19 0.36
C TYR A 62 21.50 -0.25 0.81
N TRP A 63 21.01 -1.10 -0.08
CA TRP A 63 20.69 -2.48 0.23
C TRP A 63 21.91 -3.35 0.05
N SER A 64 22.63 -3.57 1.14
CA SER A 64 23.80 -4.46 1.16
C SER A 64 23.71 -5.56 2.19
N ASP A 65 22.60 -5.62 2.94
CA ASP A 65 22.42 -6.53 4.05
C ASP A 65 21.31 -7.54 3.76
N PHE A 66 21.73 -8.78 3.56
CA PHE A 66 20.89 -9.89 3.19
C PHE A 66 21.12 -11.09 4.10
N VAL A 67 20.13 -11.97 4.16
CA VAL A 67 20.17 -13.24 4.86
C VAL A 67 19.94 -14.34 3.83
N ASP A 68 20.81 -15.34 3.84
CA ASP A 68 20.69 -16.50 2.99
C ASP A 68 19.76 -17.51 3.68
N ILE A 69 18.64 -17.83 3.04
CA ILE A 69 17.60 -18.73 3.53
C ILE A 69 17.56 -19.95 2.63
N GLN A 70 17.57 -21.14 3.23
CA GLN A 70 17.40 -22.39 2.52
C GLN A 70 15.98 -22.91 2.70
N VAL A 71 15.31 -23.17 1.59
CA VAL A 71 14.00 -23.83 1.54
C VAL A 71 14.15 -25.03 0.61
N GLU A 72 13.81 -26.23 1.11
CA GLU A 72 14.08 -27.48 0.40
C GLU A 72 15.56 -27.58 -0.03
N SER A 73 15.81 -27.70 -1.34
CA SER A 73 17.14 -27.74 -1.94
C SER A 73 17.61 -26.40 -2.53
N MET A 74 16.89 -25.30 -2.30
CA MET A 74 17.16 -23.99 -2.91
C MET A 74 17.56 -22.93 -1.89
N LEU A 75 18.53 -22.09 -2.27
CA LEU A 75 19.02 -20.95 -1.50
C LEU A 75 18.49 -19.64 -2.07
N TYR A 76 17.89 -18.84 -1.19
CA TYR A 76 17.32 -17.53 -1.47
C TYR A 76 18.09 -16.46 -0.70
N ARG A 77 18.31 -15.30 -1.33
CA ARG A 77 18.88 -14.14 -0.66
C ARG A 77 17.79 -13.13 -0.36
N VAL A 78 17.48 -12.94 0.91
CA VAL A 78 16.35 -12.11 1.36
C VAL A 78 16.87 -10.87 2.08
N PRO A 79 16.35 -9.66 1.80
CA PRO A 79 16.76 -8.45 2.52
C PRO A 79 16.59 -8.62 4.04
N ARG A 80 17.62 -8.33 4.82
CA ARG A 80 17.58 -8.50 6.29
C ARG A 80 16.42 -7.73 6.92
N ALA A 81 16.09 -6.56 6.38
CA ALA A 81 14.98 -5.73 6.84
C ALA A 81 13.61 -6.43 6.79
N VAL A 82 13.40 -7.37 5.85
CA VAL A 82 12.19 -8.20 5.80
C VAL A 82 12.23 -9.24 6.91
N MET A 83 13.36 -9.93 7.06
CA MET A 83 13.52 -10.97 8.08
C MET A 83 13.54 -10.44 9.52
N GLN A 84 13.94 -9.19 9.75
CA GLN A 84 13.85 -8.56 11.06
C GLN A 84 12.40 -8.35 11.53
N GLN A 85 11.43 -8.37 10.62
CA GLN A 85 10.01 -8.33 10.94
C GLN A 85 9.46 -9.69 11.38
N SER A 86 10.25 -10.76 11.20
CA SER A 86 9.87 -12.12 11.61
C SER A 86 9.82 -12.23 13.13
N GLU A 87 8.70 -12.67 13.68
CA GLU A 87 8.56 -12.98 15.10
C GLU A 87 9.36 -14.25 15.48
N ASN A 88 9.46 -15.20 14.55
CA ASN A 88 10.05 -16.52 14.76
C ASN A 88 11.58 -16.52 14.61
N PHE A 89 12.12 -15.67 13.73
CA PHE A 89 13.51 -15.76 13.29
C PHE A 89 14.36 -14.53 13.60
N LYS A 90 13.78 -13.39 14.02
CA LYS A 90 14.55 -12.14 14.29
C LYS A 90 15.73 -12.31 15.23
N THR A 91 15.63 -13.17 16.24
CA THR A 91 16.69 -13.42 17.23
C THR A 91 17.81 -14.32 16.71
N ASN A 92 17.52 -15.12 15.68
CA ASN A 92 18.45 -16.09 15.09
C ASN A 92 19.19 -15.54 13.87
N LEU A 93 18.90 -14.29 13.47
CA LEU A 93 19.59 -13.62 12.38
C LEU A 93 21.03 -13.31 12.82
N SER A 94 21.97 -14.17 12.45
CA SER A 94 23.39 -13.96 12.75
C SER A 94 23.86 -12.60 12.25
N THR A 95 24.53 -11.85 13.12
CA THR A 95 25.22 -10.58 12.83
C THR A 95 26.57 -10.78 12.16
N ASN A 96 27.11 -12.01 12.22
CA ASN A 96 28.39 -12.35 11.64
C ASN A 96 28.23 -13.03 10.29
N LYS A 97 29.20 -12.77 9.40
CA LYS A 97 29.39 -13.37 8.07
C LYS A 97 29.70 -14.87 8.13
N SER A 98 29.10 -15.63 9.04
CA SER A 98 29.16 -17.07 9.03
C SER A 98 28.29 -17.60 7.87
N PRO A 99 28.80 -18.50 7.03
CA PRO A 99 28.16 -18.95 5.78
C PRO A 99 26.98 -19.92 6.00
N SER A 100 26.45 -20.01 7.22
CA SER A 100 25.34 -20.91 7.53
C SER A 100 24.02 -20.28 7.10
N SER A 101 23.47 -20.77 6.00
CA SER A 101 22.10 -20.47 5.57
C SER A 101 21.10 -20.84 6.67
N LEU A 102 20.03 -20.06 6.80
CA LEU A 102 18.91 -20.39 7.67
C LEU A 102 18.01 -21.39 6.96
N TYR A 103 18.04 -22.67 7.35
CA TYR A 103 17.09 -23.67 6.83
C TYR A 103 15.70 -23.48 7.45
N VAL A 104 14.68 -23.40 6.61
CA VAL A 104 13.28 -23.27 7.03
C VAL A 104 12.49 -24.45 6.49
N ASP A 105 12.02 -25.29 7.41
CA ASP A 105 11.23 -26.47 7.07
C ASP A 105 9.73 -26.17 6.90
N GLY A 106 9.06 -26.98 6.10
CA GLY A 106 7.61 -26.93 5.88
C GLY A 106 7.13 -25.78 4.99
N ILE A 107 8.01 -25.23 4.16
CA ILE A 107 7.71 -24.28 3.09
C ILE A 107 8.20 -24.90 1.79
N THR A 108 7.40 -24.85 0.74
CA THR A 108 7.82 -25.30 -0.60
C THR A 108 8.56 -24.18 -1.33
N THR A 109 9.38 -24.55 -2.32
CA THR A 109 10.02 -23.58 -3.23
C THR A 109 9.01 -22.62 -3.86
N GLN A 110 7.91 -23.13 -4.40
CA GLN A 110 6.85 -22.30 -5.02
C GLN A 110 6.24 -21.28 -4.04
N GLU A 111 5.99 -21.68 -2.79
CA GLU A 111 5.45 -20.77 -1.76
C GLU A 111 6.46 -19.67 -1.39
N MET A 112 7.75 -20.02 -1.30
CA MET A 112 8.82 -19.06 -1.03
C MET A 112 8.98 -18.04 -2.17
N GLU A 113 8.95 -18.50 -3.42
CA GLU A 113 8.98 -17.60 -4.59
C GLU A 113 7.80 -16.63 -4.59
N ALA A 114 6.59 -17.15 -4.33
CA ALA A 114 5.38 -16.34 -4.25
C ALA A 114 5.46 -15.30 -3.11
N PHE A 115 6.00 -15.69 -1.95
CA PHE A 115 6.25 -14.77 -0.85
C PHE A 115 7.23 -13.66 -1.24
N LEU A 116 8.33 -13.99 -1.90
CA LEU A 116 9.33 -13.00 -2.32
C LEU A 116 8.73 -12.04 -3.34
N ASP A 117 7.99 -12.54 -4.32
CA ASP A 117 7.29 -11.72 -5.32
C ASP A 117 6.26 -10.77 -4.69
N VAL A 118 5.48 -11.24 -3.72
CA VAL A 118 4.53 -10.40 -2.98
C VAL A 118 5.24 -9.41 -2.06
N SER A 119 6.33 -9.81 -1.41
CA SER A 119 7.14 -8.91 -0.57
C SER A 119 7.81 -7.79 -1.40
N ASP A 120 8.02 -8.07 -2.69
CA ASP A 120 8.54 -7.12 -3.66
C ASP A 120 7.44 -6.29 -4.36
N ALA A 121 6.16 -6.45 -3.98
CA ALA A 121 5.08 -5.62 -4.50
C ALA A 121 5.32 -4.13 -4.21
N ARG A 122 5.04 -3.27 -5.20
CA ARG A 122 5.20 -1.81 -5.09
C ARG A 122 3.90 -1.12 -5.45
N LEU A 123 3.63 0.02 -4.81
CA LEU A 123 2.45 0.83 -5.11
C LEU A 123 2.42 1.27 -6.58
N VAL A 124 3.58 1.57 -7.16
CA VAL A 124 3.70 2.05 -8.54
C VAL A 124 3.41 0.96 -9.60
N THR A 125 3.76 -0.30 -9.32
CA THR A 125 3.49 -1.42 -10.25
C THR A 125 2.14 -2.10 -9.99
N GLY A 126 1.59 -1.90 -8.79
CA GLY A 126 0.37 -2.59 -8.35
C GLY A 126 0.59 -4.08 -8.10
N ASP A 127 -0.49 -4.76 -7.73
CA ASP A 127 -0.48 -6.15 -7.30
C ASP A 127 -1.53 -7.03 -8.01
N ASP A 128 -2.17 -6.49 -9.05
CA ASP A 128 -3.17 -7.19 -9.87
C ASP A 128 -2.57 -8.36 -10.68
N ARG A 129 -1.24 -8.45 -10.75
CA ARG A 129 -0.51 -9.51 -11.48
C ARG A 129 -0.47 -10.85 -10.74
N PHE A 130 -0.75 -10.86 -9.44
CA PHE A 130 -0.59 -12.06 -8.63
C PHE A 130 -1.82 -12.95 -8.71
N THR A 131 -1.60 -14.22 -9.02
CA THR A 131 -2.64 -15.25 -9.02
C THR A 131 -3.07 -15.58 -7.59
N PHE A 132 -4.26 -16.18 -7.46
CA PHE A 132 -4.75 -16.67 -6.18
C PHE A 132 -3.75 -17.64 -5.50
N GLU A 133 -3.13 -18.55 -6.26
CA GLU A 133 -2.14 -19.49 -5.73
C GLU A 133 -0.88 -18.80 -5.21
N GLN A 134 -0.41 -17.75 -5.89
CA GLN A 134 0.72 -16.96 -5.42
C GLN A 134 0.37 -16.22 -4.12
N TRP A 135 -0.80 -15.60 -4.06
CA TRP A 135 -1.26 -14.97 -2.82
C TRP A 135 -1.36 -16.00 -1.68
N ALA A 136 -1.93 -17.18 -1.94
CA ALA A 136 -2.10 -18.19 -0.91
C ALA A 136 -0.76 -18.77 -0.42
N GLY A 137 0.19 -19.03 -1.33
CA GLY A 137 1.53 -19.47 -0.97
C GLY A 137 2.33 -18.39 -0.24
N ALA A 138 2.16 -17.12 -0.60
CA ALA A 138 2.74 -16.00 0.13
C ALA A 138 2.20 -15.90 1.55
N LEU A 139 0.90 -16.15 1.77
CA LEU A 139 0.32 -16.16 3.11
C LEU A 139 0.86 -17.32 3.96
N ALA A 140 0.89 -18.53 3.41
CA ALA A 140 1.42 -19.71 4.09
C ALA A 140 2.85 -19.46 4.58
N THR A 141 3.69 -18.92 3.69
CA THR A 141 5.08 -18.54 4.00
C THR A 141 5.13 -17.42 5.04
N ALA A 142 4.32 -16.36 4.91
CA ALA A 142 4.29 -15.26 5.87
C ALA A 142 3.86 -15.71 7.27
N ASN A 143 2.92 -16.66 7.36
CA ASN A 143 2.51 -17.29 8.63
C ASN A 143 3.66 -18.10 9.24
N ARG A 144 4.33 -18.93 8.44
CA ARG A 144 5.45 -19.78 8.89
C ARG A 144 6.65 -18.97 9.33
N LEU A 145 6.99 -17.92 8.56
CA LEU A 145 8.04 -16.97 8.91
C LEU A 145 7.61 -16.01 10.02
N GLY A 146 6.32 -15.91 10.35
CA GLY A 146 5.82 -14.99 11.37
C GLY A 146 6.03 -13.52 11.01
N ILE A 147 5.73 -13.12 9.77
CA ILE A 147 5.87 -11.74 9.28
C ILE A 147 4.49 -11.07 9.21
N PRO A 148 4.05 -10.37 10.27
CA PRO A 148 2.67 -9.94 10.43
C PRO A 148 2.21 -8.93 9.37
N ARG A 149 3.10 -8.05 8.91
CA ARG A 149 2.76 -7.01 7.91
C ARG A 149 2.32 -7.61 6.57
N ILE A 150 3.15 -8.52 6.06
CA ILE A 150 2.85 -9.23 4.80
C ILE A 150 1.63 -10.13 5.00
N ARG A 151 1.53 -10.81 6.15
CA ARG A 151 0.34 -11.61 6.49
C ARG A 151 -0.95 -10.81 6.40
N SER A 152 -1.02 -9.66 7.07
CA SER A 152 -2.21 -8.79 7.07
C SER A 152 -2.54 -8.31 5.66
N TYR A 153 -1.54 -7.88 4.90
CA TYR A 153 -1.69 -7.43 3.51
C TYR A 153 -2.28 -8.50 2.60
N VAL A 154 -1.69 -9.69 2.61
CA VAL A 154 -2.13 -10.82 1.77
C VAL A 154 -3.53 -11.28 2.19
N THR A 155 -3.81 -11.31 3.49
CA THR A 155 -5.13 -11.67 4.02
C THR A 155 -6.21 -10.74 3.49
N GLN A 156 -5.96 -9.42 3.53
CA GLN A 156 -6.91 -8.43 3.03
C GLN A 156 -7.18 -8.61 1.53
N ARG A 157 -6.15 -8.91 0.73
CA ARG A 157 -6.30 -9.13 -0.72
C ARG A 157 -7.05 -10.41 -1.05
N LEU A 158 -6.85 -11.47 -0.29
CA LEU A 158 -7.52 -12.75 -0.50
C LEU A 158 -8.95 -12.80 0.03
N GLN A 159 -9.29 -11.98 1.02
CA GLN A 159 -10.60 -12.02 1.67
C GLN A 159 -11.77 -11.87 0.67
N GLY A 160 -11.64 -11.00 -0.33
CA GLY A 160 -12.65 -10.85 -1.38
C GLY A 160 -12.84 -12.13 -2.20
N ALA A 161 -11.75 -12.74 -2.67
CA ALA A 161 -11.81 -13.97 -3.47
C ALA A 161 -12.35 -15.16 -2.67
N LEU A 162 -11.91 -15.33 -1.42
CA LEU A 162 -12.34 -16.42 -0.54
C LEU A 162 -13.83 -16.37 -0.23
N ASN A 163 -14.42 -15.18 -0.12
CA ASN A 163 -15.85 -15.02 0.12
C ASN A 163 -16.72 -15.50 -1.05
N HIS A 164 -16.19 -15.49 -2.27
CA HIS A 164 -16.90 -15.91 -3.48
C HIS A 164 -16.69 -17.39 -3.85
N LEU A 165 -15.68 -18.04 -3.29
CA LEU A 165 -15.45 -19.47 -3.50
C LEU A 165 -16.57 -20.32 -2.88
N ASP A 166 -16.76 -21.50 -3.46
CA ASP A 166 -17.54 -22.56 -2.84
C ASP A 166 -16.92 -22.90 -1.46
N PRO A 167 -17.72 -23.14 -0.40
CA PRO A 167 -17.19 -23.43 0.92
C PRO A 167 -16.22 -24.61 0.97
N PHE A 168 -16.43 -25.66 0.17
CA PHE A 168 -15.55 -26.83 0.15
C PHE A 168 -14.25 -26.54 -0.60
N ASP A 169 -14.31 -25.78 -1.70
CA ASP A 169 -13.10 -25.30 -2.38
C ASP A 169 -12.25 -24.41 -1.46
N CYS A 170 -12.90 -23.55 -0.66
CA CYS A 170 -12.23 -22.73 0.34
C CYS A 170 -11.54 -23.57 1.43
N ILE A 171 -12.19 -24.63 1.91
CA ILE A 171 -11.60 -25.58 2.89
C ILE A 171 -10.41 -26.32 2.29
N ASP A 172 -10.50 -26.75 1.03
CA ASP A 172 -9.42 -27.45 0.34
C ASP A 172 -8.21 -26.53 0.18
N VAL A 173 -8.42 -25.28 -0.21
CA VAL A 173 -7.36 -24.26 -0.30
C VAL A 173 -6.75 -23.99 1.08
N ALA A 174 -7.58 -23.75 2.09
CA ALA A 174 -7.11 -23.50 3.45
C ALA A 174 -6.30 -24.68 4.00
N THR A 175 -6.68 -25.90 3.65
CA THR A 175 -5.95 -27.12 4.01
C THR A 175 -4.64 -27.25 3.21
N LYS A 176 -4.66 -26.98 1.89
CA LYS A 176 -3.48 -27.01 1.00
C LYS A 176 -2.38 -26.07 1.51
N TYR A 177 -2.75 -24.82 1.84
CA TYR A 177 -1.82 -23.77 2.27
C TYR A 177 -1.69 -23.64 3.79
N ARG A 178 -2.36 -24.51 4.56
CA ARG A 178 -2.26 -24.59 6.02
C ARG A 178 -2.62 -23.28 6.72
N VAL A 179 -3.70 -22.64 6.29
CA VAL A 179 -4.18 -21.36 6.82
C VAL A 179 -5.45 -21.57 7.64
N HIS A 180 -5.31 -21.57 8.97
CA HIS A 180 -6.44 -21.81 9.89
C HIS A 180 -7.50 -20.73 9.81
N GLU A 181 -7.09 -19.47 9.61
CA GLU A 181 -7.98 -18.31 9.59
C GLU A 181 -9.05 -18.38 8.49
N TRP A 182 -8.82 -19.19 7.45
CA TRP A 182 -9.73 -19.37 6.33
C TRP A 182 -10.77 -20.47 6.53
N LEU A 183 -10.64 -21.30 7.57
CA LEU A 183 -11.55 -22.42 7.80
C LEU A 183 -12.88 -21.99 8.43
N LEU A 184 -12.86 -20.94 9.26
CA LEU A 184 -14.03 -20.55 10.04
C LEU A 184 -15.23 -20.18 9.17
N GLN A 185 -15.05 -19.26 8.21
CA GLN A 185 -16.12 -18.78 7.35
C GLN A 185 -16.77 -19.86 6.47
N PRO A 186 -16.03 -20.71 5.73
CA PRO A 186 -16.66 -21.77 4.96
C PRO A 186 -17.39 -22.79 5.82
N PHE A 187 -16.89 -23.12 7.03
CA PHE A 187 -17.62 -24.02 7.93
C PHE A 187 -18.93 -23.39 8.44
N ILE A 188 -18.95 -22.10 8.76
CA ILE A 188 -20.19 -21.38 9.10
C ILE A 188 -21.18 -21.48 7.93
N ARG A 189 -20.74 -21.19 6.70
CA ARG A 189 -21.60 -21.28 5.49
C ARG A 189 -22.17 -22.68 5.30
N ILE A 190 -21.37 -23.73 5.52
CA ILE A 190 -21.83 -25.12 5.45
C ILE A 190 -22.83 -25.43 6.57
N CYS A 191 -22.62 -24.94 7.79
CA CYS A 191 -23.53 -25.17 8.92
C CYS A 191 -24.86 -24.43 8.77
N GLU A 192 -24.87 -23.27 8.13
CA GLU A 192 -26.08 -22.46 7.94
C GLU A 192 -26.93 -22.90 6.73
N ARG A 193 -26.30 -23.55 5.74
CA ARG A 193 -26.95 -24.04 4.52
C ARG A 193 -28.19 -24.90 4.83
N GLN A 194 -29.29 -24.71 4.10
CA GLN A 194 -30.48 -25.53 4.31
C GLN A 194 -30.29 -26.96 3.82
N ASP A 195 -29.68 -27.13 2.65
CA ASP A 195 -29.47 -28.45 2.06
C ASP A 195 -28.52 -29.33 2.90
N PRO A 196 -28.84 -30.63 3.06
CA PRO A 196 -27.97 -31.58 3.73
C PRO A 196 -26.66 -31.76 2.97
N LEU A 197 -25.67 -32.39 3.61
CA LEU A 197 -24.43 -32.78 2.95
C LEU A 197 -24.71 -33.93 1.97
N SER A 198 -24.22 -33.79 0.73
CA SER A 198 -24.21 -34.85 -0.26
C SER A 198 -23.10 -35.88 0.04
N PRO A 199 -23.18 -37.11 -0.51
CA PRO A 199 -22.12 -38.11 -0.33
C PRO A 199 -20.73 -37.64 -0.78
N ALA A 200 -20.66 -36.85 -1.85
CA ALA A 200 -19.40 -36.29 -2.35
C ALA A 200 -18.78 -35.28 -1.36
N GLU A 201 -19.60 -34.44 -0.76
CA GLU A 201 -19.18 -33.46 0.26
C GLU A 201 -18.73 -34.14 1.55
N VAL A 202 -19.44 -35.19 1.99
CA VAL A 202 -19.04 -36.02 3.14
C VAL A 202 -17.67 -36.64 2.90
N SER A 203 -17.45 -37.17 1.69
CA SER A 203 -16.14 -37.74 1.32
C SER A 203 -15.03 -36.68 1.32
N ARG A 204 -15.33 -35.45 0.90
CA ARG A 204 -14.35 -34.35 0.82
C ARG A 204 -13.97 -33.80 2.20
N LEU A 205 -14.92 -33.71 3.12
CA LEU A 205 -14.67 -33.29 4.51
C LEU A 205 -13.96 -34.35 5.34
N GLY A 206 -14.21 -35.63 5.04
CA GLY A 206 -13.82 -36.74 5.91
C GLY A 206 -14.77 -36.91 7.10
N THR A 207 -14.61 -38.01 7.82
CA THR A 207 -15.56 -38.47 8.85
C THR A 207 -15.62 -37.53 10.06
N GLU A 208 -14.48 -37.07 10.56
CA GLU A 208 -14.42 -36.23 11.76
C GLU A 208 -15.07 -34.86 11.54
N ARG A 209 -14.67 -34.16 10.48
CA ARG A 209 -15.25 -32.86 10.10
C ARG A 209 -16.73 -32.97 9.77
N THR A 210 -17.14 -34.04 9.09
CA THR A 210 -18.56 -34.31 8.81
C THR A 210 -19.36 -34.45 10.11
N SER A 211 -18.87 -35.25 11.06
CA SER A 211 -19.52 -35.45 12.37
C SER A 211 -19.66 -34.13 13.14
N ALA A 212 -18.60 -33.33 13.15
CA ALA A 212 -18.59 -31.99 13.73
C ALA A 212 -19.64 -31.06 13.09
N VAL A 213 -19.65 -30.96 11.76
CA VAL A 213 -20.62 -30.15 11.02
C VAL A 213 -22.06 -30.58 11.32
N CYS A 214 -22.35 -31.89 11.29
CA CYS A 214 -23.69 -32.41 11.61
C CYS A 214 -24.13 -32.02 13.03
N ARG A 215 -23.23 -32.17 14.02
CA ARG A 215 -23.50 -31.79 15.42
C ARG A 215 -23.83 -30.31 15.56
N ILE A 216 -23.13 -29.44 14.85
CA ILE A 216 -23.38 -27.99 14.85
C ILE A 216 -24.74 -27.69 14.19
N ARG A 217 -25.03 -28.30 13.04
CA ARG A 217 -26.30 -28.13 12.32
C ARG A 217 -27.51 -28.53 13.18
N GLU A 218 -27.43 -29.63 13.91
CA GLU A 218 -28.46 -30.08 14.84
C GLU A 218 -28.69 -29.06 15.97
N LYS A 219 -27.62 -28.56 16.58
CA LYS A 219 -27.69 -27.51 17.61
C LYS A 219 -28.31 -26.22 17.07
N LEU A 220 -27.94 -25.80 15.86
CA LEU A 220 -28.51 -24.61 15.22
C LEU A 220 -30.00 -24.77 14.92
N PHE A 221 -30.42 -25.97 14.53
CA PHE A 221 -31.83 -26.27 14.30
C PHE A 221 -32.64 -26.20 15.61
N ALA A 222 -32.12 -26.79 16.70
CA ALA A 222 -32.72 -26.70 18.02
C ALA A 222 -32.79 -25.25 18.52
N HIS A 223 -31.68 -24.50 18.41
CA HIS A 223 -31.60 -23.10 18.81
C HIS A 223 -32.60 -22.21 18.08
N LYS A 224 -32.80 -22.45 16.77
CA LYS A 224 -33.81 -21.73 15.97
C LYS A 224 -35.23 -21.96 16.53
N PHE A 225 -35.55 -23.20 16.88
CA PHE A 225 -36.88 -23.56 17.41
C PHE A 225 -37.10 -22.98 18.80
N GLU A 226 -36.11 -23.09 19.70
CA GLU A 226 -36.15 -22.51 21.04
C GLU A 226 -36.25 -20.98 21.00
N SER A 227 -35.46 -20.32 20.16
CA SER A 227 -35.50 -18.86 20.01
C SER A 227 -36.85 -18.38 19.49
N ALA A 228 -37.44 -19.11 18.53
CA ALA A 228 -38.77 -18.81 18.02
C ALA A 228 -39.85 -18.98 19.10
N ILE A 229 -39.82 -20.07 19.88
CA ILE A 229 -40.75 -20.28 20.99
C ILE A 229 -40.61 -19.20 22.06
N THR A 230 -39.37 -18.87 22.45
CA THR A 230 -39.10 -17.88 23.50
C THR A 230 -39.56 -16.50 23.07
N TRP A 231 -39.28 -16.12 21.81
CA TRP A 231 -39.75 -14.88 21.24
C TRP A 231 -41.29 -14.82 21.21
N VAL A 232 -41.94 -15.87 20.69
CA VAL A 232 -43.41 -15.96 20.65
C VAL A 232 -43.98 -15.85 22.06
N GLY A 233 -43.46 -16.59 23.04
CA GLY A 233 -43.92 -16.52 24.43
C GLY A 233 -43.73 -15.14 25.07
N SER A 234 -42.70 -14.39 24.69
CA SER A 234 -42.45 -13.05 25.21
C SER A 234 -43.28 -11.94 24.56
N GLN A 235 -43.72 -12.13 23.31
CA GLN A 235 -44.49 -11.15 22.53
C GLN A 235 -45.97 -11.53 22.41
N TRP A 236 -46.35 -12.77 22.76
CA TRP A 236 -47.75 -13.18 22.76
C TRP A 236 -48.48 -12.43 23.86
N PRO A 237 -49.56 -11.71 23.53
CA PRO A 237 -50.35 -11.00 24.51
C PRO A 237 -50.92 -12.03 25.48
N GLN A 238 -50.54 -11.94 26.76
CA GLN A 238 -51.26 -12.66 27.80
C GLN A 238 -52.69 -12.12 27.80
N GLU A 239 -53.70 -12.99 27.73
CA GLU A 239 -55.10 -12.59 27.80
C GLU A 239 -55.33 -11.79 29.08
N VAL A 240 -55.33 -10.46 28.97
CA VAL A 240 -55.82 -9.60 30.03
C VAL A 240 -57.32 -9.47 29.76
N TYR A 241 -58.12 -10.23 30.52
CA TYR A 241 -59.55 -9.98 30.62
C TYR A 241 -59.72 -8.58 31.24
N VAL A 242 -59.88 -7.56 30.39
CA VAL A 242 -60.37 -6.26 30.80
C VAL A 242 -61.86 -6.28 30.48
N GLU A 243 -62.69 -6.12 31.52
CA GLU A 243 -64.14 -6.00 31.36
C GLU A 243 -64.46 -4.89 30.34
N ASP A 244 -65.25 -5.26 29.33
CA ASP A 244 -65.99 -4.42 28.38
C ASP A 244 -65.36 -3.82 27.09
N GLU A 245 -64.09 -4.08 26.73
CA GLU A 245 -63.64 -3.79 25.34
C GLU A 245 -62.72 -4.89 24.79
N TYR A 246 -63.08 -5.47 23.64
CA TYR A 246 -62.24 -6.44 22.91
C TYR A 246 -60.95 -5.74 22.44
N TYR A 247 -59.89 -5.78 23.27
CA TYR A 247 -58.56 -5.36 22.87
C TYR A 247 -57.99 -6.39 21.87
N THR A 248 -57.94 -6.03 20.59
CA THR A 248 -57.14 -6.77 19.61
C THR A 248 -55.70 -6.29 19.70
N PRO A 249 -54.76 -7.13 20.17
CA PRO A 249 -53.35 -6.77 20.25
C PRO A 249 -52.78 -6.49 18.85
N PRO A 250 -51.80 -5.57 18.74
CA PRO A 250 -51.17 -5.28 17.46
C PRO A 250 -50.51 -6.55 16.89
N PRO A 251 -50.58 -6.77 15.57
CA PRO A 251 -49.98 -7.94 14.95
C PRO A 251 -48.46 -7.95 15.18
N PRO A 252 -47.86 -9.11 15.45
CA PRO A 252 -46.42 -9.23 15.66
C PRO A 252 -45.63 -8.72 14.44
N GLN A 253 -44.57 -7.94 14.69
CA GLN A 253 -43.65 -7.46 13.67
C GLN A 253 -42.74 -8.62 13.19
N TRP A 254 -43.26 -9.42 12.27
CA TRP A 254 -42.61 -10.63 11.78
C TRP A 254 -41.24 -10.38 11.11
N GLU A 255 -41.05 -9.23 10.47
CA GLU A 255 -39.76 -8.84 9.84
C GLU A 255 -38.67 -8.62 10.89
N THR A 256 -39.00 -7.89 11.96
CA THR A 256 -38.09 -7.64 13.09
C THR A 256 -37.74 -8.95 13.81
N MET A 257 -38.72 -9.85 13.98
CA MET A 257 -38.48 -11.19 14.51
C MET A 257 -37.52 -11.99 13.63
N ALA A 258 -37.77 -12.02 12.32
CA ALA A 258 -36.95 -12.77 11.38
C ALA A 258 -35.49 -12.26 11.39
N GLY A 259 -35.29 -10.95 11.40
CA GLY A 259 -33.96 -10.34 11.50
C GLY A 259 -33.23 -10.69 12.80
N ALA A 260 -33.92 -10.64 13.95
CA ALA A 260 -33.33 -10.96 15.25
C ALA A 260 -32.98 -12.45 15.38
N LEU A 261 -33.87 -13.34 14.92
CA LEU A 261 -33.63 -14.79 14.91
C LEU A 261 -32.46 -15.16 14.00
N GLU A 262 -32.34 -14.52 12.85
CA GLU A 262 -31.23 -14.77 11.93
C GLU A 262 -29.90 -14.26 12.50
N ALA A 263 -29.86 -13.06 13.08
CA ALA A 263 -28.66 -12.54 13.74
C ALA A 263 -28.21 -13.42 14.92
N ALA A 264 -29.15 -13.90 15.74
CA ALA A 264 -28.88 -14.82 16.84
C ALA A 264 -28.35 -16.16 16.31
N ARG A 265 -28.91 -16.67 15.22
CA ARG A 265 -28.46 -17.89 14.55
C ARG A 265 -27.05 -17.76 14.02
N VAL A 266 -26.71 -16.67 13.32
CA VAL A 266 -25.37 -16.39 12.79
C VAL A 266 -24.35 -16.29 13.92
N GLY A 267 -24.69 -15.58 15.00
CA GLY A 267 -23.86 -15.48 16.20
C GLY A 267 -23.57 -16.84 16.84
N GLU A 268 -24.60 -17.70 16.95
CA GLU A 268 -24.46 -19.03 17.51
C GLU A 268 -23.68 -19.98 16.58
N ALA A 269 -23.88 -19.89 15.26
CA ALA A 269 -23.14 -20.67 14.28
C ALA A 269 -21.65 -20.38 14.34
N LYS A 270 -21.29 -19.10 14.44
CA LYS A 270 -19.91 -18.67 14.67
C LYS A 270 -19.35 -19.24 15.98
N ARG A 271 -20.07 -19.08 17.09
CA ARG A 271 -19.65 -19.57 18.41
C ARG A 271 -19.41 -21.09 18.43
N LEU A 272 -20.34 -21.87 17.89
CA LEU A 272 -20.25 -23.33 17.87
C LEU A 272 -19.11 -23.81 16.97
N THR A 273 -18.87 -23.13 15.84
CA THR A 273 -17.77 -23.47 14.92
C THR A 273 -16.40 -23.17 15.54
N GLU A 274 -16.26 -22.03 16.23
CA GLU A 274 -15.01 -21.66 16.93
C GLU A 274 -14.66 -22.66 18.04
N LEU A 275 -15.67 -23.17 18.76
CA LEU A 275 -15.51 -24.15 19.84
C LEU A 275 -15.12 -25.55 19.36
N GLU A 276 -15.29 -25.86 18.08
CA GLU A 276 -15.01 -27.18 17.52
C GLU A 276 -13.60 -27.21 16.91
N PRO A 277 -12.59 -27.76 17.62
CA PRO A 277 -11.18 -27.64 17.23
C PRO A 277 -10.88 -28.33 15.90
N VAL A 278 -11.59 -29.42 15.58
CA VAL A 278 -11.47 -30.15 14.29
C VAL A 278 -11.82 -29.25 13.09
N LEU A 279 -12.66 -28.23 13.31
CA LEU A 279 -13.05 -27.25 12.30
C LEU A 279 -12.19 -25.98 12.37
N SER A 280 -11.98 -25.44 13.57
CA SER A 280 -11.35 -24.12 13.75
C SER A 280 -9.82 -24.18 13.76
N LYS A 281 -9.23 -25.27 14.24
CA LYS A 281 -7.78 -25.47 14.38
C LYS A 281 -7.40 -26.94 14.12
N PRO A 282 -7.67 -27.48 12.92
CA PRO A 282 -7.19 -28.81 12.59
C PRO A 282 -5.66 -28.84 12.67
N ASP A 283 -5.13 -29.94 13.17
CA ASP A 283 -3.71 -30.24 13.02
C ASP A 283 -3.45 -30.45 11.53
N PHE A 284 -2.83 -29.45 10.90
CA PHE A 284 -2.19 -29.61 9.60
C PHE A 284 -0.90 -30.41 9.83
N GLN A 285 -1.00 -31.65 10.32
CA GLN A 285 0.13 -32.55 10.42
C GLN A 285 0.71 -32.73 9.01
N LEU A 286 2.00 -32.40 8.85
CA LEU A 286 2.80 -32.98 7.79
C LEU A 286 2.74 -34.51 7.97
N PRO A 287 2.84 -35.30 6.89
CA PRO A 287 3.25 -36.70 7.05
C PRO A 287 4.48 -36.68 7.96
N ASP A 288 4.42 -37.42 9.08
CA ASP A 288 5.54 -37.48 10.03
C ASP A 288 6.84 -37.60 9.25
N PRO A 289 7.81 -36.68 9.44
CA PRO A 289 9.14 -36.92 8.93
C PRO A 289 9.60 -38.18 9.65
N GLN A 290 9.60 -39.31 8.92
CA GLN A 290 10.34 -40.49 9.33
C GLN A 290 11.72 -39.98 9.75
N PRO A 291 12.22 -40.34 10.95
CA PRO A 291 13.52 -39.92 11.44
C PRO A 291 14.57 -40.59 10.56
N THR A 292 14.78 -39.97 9.42
CA THR A 292 15.92 -40.15 8.57
C THR A 292 16.80 -38.98 8.96
N ASP A 293 18.05 -39.26 9.28
CA ASP A 293 19.09 -38.26 9.45
C ASP A 293 19.19 -37.47 8.13
N TYR A 294 18.31 -36.49 7.94
CA TYR A 294 18.43 -35.55 6.84
C TYR A 294 19.60 -34.66 7.21
N GLU A 295 20.80 -35.03 6.75
CA GLU A 295 21.79 -34.02 6.41
C GLU A 295 21.05 -32.96 5.60
N VAL A 296 20.98 -31.72 6.12
CA VAL A 296 20.37 -30.59 5.41
C VAL A 296 20.96 -30.61 4.00
N PRO A 297 20.14 -30.83 2.95
CA PRO A 297 20.66 -30.99 1.61
C PRO A 297 21.56 -29.80 1.27
N GLN A 298 22.66 -30.01 0.56
CA GLN A 298 23.46 -28.87 0.12
C GLN A 298 22.59 -27.98 -0.79
N GLY A 299 22.23 -26.79 -0.31
CA GLY A 299 21.35 -25.89 -1.03
C GLY A 299 22.00 -25.38 -2.32
N MET A 300 21.22 -25.30 -3.40
CA MET A 300 21.62 -24.71 -4.67
C MET A 300 21.12 -23.27 -4.79
N PRO A 301 21.95 -22.32 -5.28
CA PRO A 301 21.51 -20.97 -5.61
C PRO A 301 20.25 -20.89 -6.48
N HIS A 302 19.20 -20.20 -6.00
CA HIS A 302 18.02 -19.96 -6.82
C HIS A 302 18.34 -18.98 -7.98
N PRO A 303 17.96 -19.29 -9.23
CA PRO A 303 18.37 -18.50 -10.41
C PRO A 303 17.92 -17.03 -10.35
N LYS A 304 16.72 -16.76 -9.81
CA LYS A 304 16.14 -15.40 -9.74
C LYS A 304 16.47 -14.64 -8.45
N TYR A 305 16.59 -15.33 -7.32
CA TYR A 305 16.61 -14.69 -5.98
C TYR A 305 17.96 -14.83 -5.28
N TRP A 306 18.94 -15.50 -5.89
CA TRP A 306 20.30 -15.57 -5.35
C TRP A 306 21.21 -14.48 -5.90
N GLN A 307 21.11 -14.21 -7.20
CA GLN A 307 21.83 -13.12 -7.84
C GLN A 307 21.07 -11.83 -7.57
N THR A 308 21.64 -10.98 -6.71
CA THR A 308 21.10 -9.65 -6.45
C THR A 308 21.45 -8.75 -7.63
N ASP A 309 20.46 -8.34 -8.41
CA ASP A 309 20.52 -7.38 -9.52
C ASP A 309 20.68 -5.94 -9.03
N LEU A 310 21.44 -5.75 -7.94
CA LEU A 310 21.64 -4.46 -7.31
C LEU A 310 22.59 -3.60 -8.14
N ARG A 311 22.15 -2.39 -8.42
CA ARG A 311 22.97 -1.36 -9.05
C ARG A 311 23.36 -0.29 -8.04
N THR A 312 24.62 0.12 -8.08
CA THR A 312 25.10 1.26 -7.30
C THR A 312 24.87 2.54 -8.08
N ILE A 313 24.08 3.45 -7.52
CA ILE A 313 23.74 4.75 -8.13
C ILE A 313 24.36 5.84 -7.26
N ARG A 314 25.05 6.79 -7.87
CA ARG A 314 25.65 7.94 -7.17
C ARG A 314 24.90 9.21 -7.51
N VAL A 315 24.43 9.91 -6.47
CA VAL A 315 23.86 11.26 -6.56
C VAL A 315 24.74 12.19 -5.73
N ARG A 316 25.51 13.04 -6.39
CA ARG A 316 26.52 13.91 -5.75
C ARG A 316 27.50 13.08 -4.89
N ASN A 317 27.49 13.23 -3.57
CA ASN A 317 28.35 12.49 -2.64
C ASN A 317 27.63 11.35 -1.89
N CYS A 318 26.40 11.01 -2.31
CA CYS A 318 25.61 9.94 -1.69
C CYS A 318 25.47 8.74 -2.63
N LEU A 319 25.73 7.54 -2.10
CA LEU A 319 25.62 6.26 -2.79
C LEU A 319 24.31 5.54 -2.41
N TYR A 320 23.64 5.01 -3.42
CA TYR A 320 22.43 4.19 -3.34
C TYR A 320 22.74 2.81 -3.92
N GLN A 321 22.06 1.78 -3.43
CA GLN A 321 22.20 0.43 -3.94
C GLN A 321 20.81 -0.23 -3.95
N LEU A 322 20.24 -0.39 -5.15
CA LEU A 322 18.86 -0.82 -5.36
C LEU A 322 18.75 -1.82 -6.52
N PRO A 323 17.75 -2.71 -6.52
CA PRO A 323 17.49 -3.62 -7.62
C PRO A 323 17.18 -2.86 -8.92
N ILE A 324 17.73 -3.35 -10.02
CA ILE A 324 17.59 -2.68 -11.31
C ILE A 324 16.15 -2.74 -11.85
N HIS A 325 15.38 -3.77 -11.47
CA HIS A 325 13.99 -3.94 -11.89
C HIS A 325 13.01 -2.92 -11.28
N TYR A 326 13.43 -2.08 -10.33
CA TYR A 326 12.61 -0.94 -9.89
C TYR A 326 12.59 0.21 -10.87
N PHE A 327 13.38 0.15 -11.94
CA PHE A 327 13.43 1.19 -12.95
C PHE A 327 12.98 0.60 -14.28
N ASP A 328 11.94 1.17 -14.87
CA ASP A 328 11.39 0.70 -16.15
C ASP A 328 12.44 0.80 -17.28
N GLN A 329 13.29 1.85 -17.25
CA GLN A 329 14.39 2.08 -18.20
C GLN A 329 15.73 2.30 -17.48
N PRO A 330 16.44 1.22 -17.09
CA PRO A 330 17.68 1.32 -16.33
C PRO A 330 18.85 2.01 -17.04
N SER A 331 18.81 2.08 -18.37
CA SER A 331 19.77 2.80 -19.22
C SER A 331 19.79 4.31 -18.93
N LEU A 332 18.68 4.88 -18.44
CA LEU A 332 18.55 6.30 -18.15
C LEU A 332 19.10 6.72 -16.78
N LEU A 333 19.54 5.76 -15.96
CA LEU A 333 20.10 6.03 -14.62
C LEU A 333 21.53 6.62 -14.65
N GLY A 334 22.08 6.86 -15.84
CA GLY A 334 23.39 7.46 -16.04
C GLY A 334 24.33 6.61 -16.90
N GLU A 335 25.41 7.23 -17.37
CA GLU A 335 26.48 6.52 -18.07
C GLU A 335 27.14 5.50 -17.13
N ILE A 336 27.33 4.28 -17.61
CA ILE A 336 27.99 3.22 -16.87
C ILE A 336 29.49 3.45 -16.94
N GLN A 337 30.12 3.78 -15.82
CA GLN A 337 31.57 3.71 -15.72
C GLN A 337 31.97 2.38 -15.07
N THR A 338 32.56 1.50 -15.87
CA THR A 338 33.27 0.32 -15.37
C THR A 338 34.59 0.77 -14.73
N HIS A 339 34.56 1.29 -13.51
CA HIS A 339 35.79 1.61 -12.80
C HIS A 339 36.56 0.33 -12.46
N ARG A 340 37.77 0.21 -13.01
CA ARG A 340 38.72 -0.88 -12.74
C ARG A 340 39.48 -0.69 -11.41
N ASP A 341 39.00 0.19 -10.53
CA ASP A 341 39.68 0.53 -9.28
C ASP A 341 39.09 -0.22 -8.08
N SER A 342 39.98 -1.01 -7.50
CA SER A 342 39.70 -2.11 -6.59
C SER A 342 39.47 -1.62 -5.15
N SER A 343 38.25 -1.16 -4.82
CA SER A 343 37.84 -1.04 -3.40
C SER A 343 36.33 -1.13 -3.13
N LEU A 344 35.48 -0.97 -4.15
CA LEU A 344 34.04 -1.22 -4.09
C LEU A 344 33.73 -2.41 -5.00
N GLY A 345 33.10 -3.46 -4.46
CA GLY A 345 32.92 -4.73 -5.17
C GLY A 345 32.21 -4.57 -6.51
N SER A 346 32.89 -4.97 -7.59
CA SER A 346 32.41 -5.45 -8.90
C SER A 346 30.97 -5.13 -9.35
N GLY A 347 30.51 -3.89 -9.21
CA GLY A 347 29.19 -3.45 -9.65
C GLY A 347 29.30 -2.18 -10.50
N ASP A 348 28.62 -2.18 -11.64
CA ASP A 348 28.47 -1.03 -12.54
C ASP A 348 27.96 0.20 -11.78
N LEU A 349 28.80 1.24 -11.68
CA LEU A 349 28.45 2.50 -11.04
C LEU A 349 27.71 3.40 -12.04
N ALA A 350 26.48 3.80 -11.71
CA ALA A 350 25.68 4.74 -12.48
C ALA A 350 25.75 6.15 -11.86
N MET A 351 26.16 7.13 -12.65
CA MET A 351 26.28 8.53 -12.24
C MET A 351 25.06 9.32 -12.68
N LEU A 352 24.27 9.81 -11.73
CA LEU A 352 23.14 10.68 -12.06
C LEU A 352 23.59 12.10 -12.40
N PRO A 353 22.90 12.79 -13.32
CA PRO A 353 23.20 14.18 -13.70
C PRO A 353 23.29 15.12 -12.49
N HIS A 354 24.21 16.09 -12.54
CA HIS A 354 24.51 17.00 -11.42
C HIS A 354 23.35 17.90 -10.99
N ASP A 355 22.38 18.13 -11.88
CA ASP A 355 21.19 18.92 -11.62
C ASP A 355 20.17 18.18 -10.74
N VAL A 356 20.28 16.86 -10.59
CA VAL A 356 19.46 16.09 -9.65
C VAL A 356 19.92 16.34 -8.22
N VAL A 357 19.03 16.88 -7.40
CA VAL A 357 19.26 17.10 -5.97
C VAL A 357 18.98 15.80 -5.20
N VAL A 358 19.75 15.56 -4.13
CA VAL A 358 19.58 14.38 -3.25
C VAL A 358 18.18 14.30 -2.63
N SER A 359 17.59 15.43 -2.22
CA SER A 359 16.22 15.48 -1.68
C SER A 359 15.18 15.01 -2.70
N ASP A 360 15.31 15.46 -3.94
CA ASP A 360 14.35 15.17 -5.01
C ASP A 360 14.43 13.69 -5.39
N TRP A 361 15.66 13.18 -5.50
CA TRP A 361 15.92 11.77 -5.72
C TRP A 361 15.34 10.90 -4.61
N ASN A 362 15.46 11.31 -3.34
CA ASN A 362 14.88 10.60 -2.22
C ASN A 362 13.35 10.54 -2.29
N ILE A 363 12.69 11.64 -2.67
CA ILE A 363 11.24 11.67 -2.87
C ILE A 363 10.82 10.68 -3.97
N PHE A 364 11.56 10.67 -5.09
CA PHE A 364 11.29 9.74 -6.18
C PHE A 364 11.48 8.28 -5.73
N LEU A 365 12.56 7.97 -5.01
CA LEU A 365 12.78 6.62 -4.47
C LEU A 365 11.74 6.23 -3.44
N ASP A 366 11.30 7.15 -2.58
CA ASP A 366 10.21 6.91 -1.64
C ASP A 366 8.93 6.49 -2.37
N ILE A 367 8.62 7.10 -3.52
CA ILE A 367 7.46 6.74 -4.34
C ILE A 367 7.67 5.37 -5.02
N VAL A 368 8.79 5.18 -5.72
CA VAL A 368 9.05 3.96 -6.53
C VAL A 368 9.19 2.72 -5.65
N THR A 369 9.81 2.87 -4.48
CA THR A 369 10.03 1.76 -3.54
C THR A 369 8.90 1.59 -2.52
N ALA A 370 7.87 2.45 -2.52
CA ALA A 370 6.77 2.35 -1.58
C ALA A 370 6.03 1.04 -1.72
N ARG A 371 5.81 0.36 -0.60
CA ARG A 371 5.10 -0.91 -0.54
C ARG A 371 3.67 -0.69 -0.06
N PRO A 372 2.73 -1.52 -0.52
CA PRO A 372 1.32 -1.40 -0.13
C PRO A 372 1.05 -1.75 1.34
N PHE A 373 2.05 -2.25 2.06
CA PHE A 373 1.98 -2.69 3.46
C PHE A 373 2.97 -1.97 4.38
N ASP A 374 3.51 -0.83 3.93
CA ASP A 374 4.30 0.06 4.79
C ASP A 374 3.38 0.94 5.65
N GLU A 375 3.79 1.18 6.91
CA GLU A 375 3.08 2.04 7.86
C GLU A 375 4.02 3.15 8.40
N PRO A 376 3.63 4.44 8.32
CA PRO A 376 2.45 4.94 7.62
C PRO A 376 2.58 4.75 6.10
N LEU A 377 1.44 4.63 5.41
CA LEU A 377 1.42 4.68 3.95
C LEU A 377 2.02 6.00 3.47
N LEU A 378 2.57 5.97 2.25
CA LEU A 378 3.24 7.10 1.62
C LEU A 378 2.39 8.38 1.71
N SER A 379 2.82 9.30 2.59
CA SER A 379 2.15 10.57 2.86
C SER A 379 3.08 11.69 2.41
N LEU A 380 2.73 12.29 1.27
CA LEU A 380 3.51 13.33 0.61
C LEU A 380 2.61 14.52 0.28
N GLY A 381 3.15 15.73 0.39
CA GLY A 381 2.48 16.95 -0.07
C GLY A 381 2.50 17.08 -1.60
N PHE A 382 1.66 17.97 -2.13
CA PHE A 382 1.54 18.18 -3.58
C PHE A 382 2.88 18.50 -4.27
N SER A 383 3.73 19.33 -3.64
CA SER A 383 5.05 19.67 -4.18
C SER A 383 5.97 18.44 -4.32
N SER A 384 5.97 17.54 -3.34
CA SER A 384 6.72 16.29 -3.39
C SER A 384 6.21 15.36 -4.49
N TRP A 385 4.89 15.27 -4.68
CA TRP A 385 4.32 14.53 -5.81
C TRP A 385 4.72 15.13 -7.16
N MET A 386 4.77 16.45 -7.28
CA MET A 386 5.27 17.14 -8.49
C MET A 386 6.75 16.86 -8.76
N THR A 387 7.59 16.87 -7.72
CA THR A 387 9.01 16.47 -7.84
C THR A 387 9.13 15.02 -8.32
N GLY A 388 8.36 14.11 -7.72
CA GLY A 388 8.29 12.72 -8.15
C GLY A 388 7.86 12.59 -9.62
N LEU A 389 6.85 13.37 -10.06
CA LEU A 389 6.34 13.34 -11.43
C LEU A 389 7.39 13.82 -12.45
N ARG A 390 8.13 14.88 -12.12
CA ARG A 390 9.21 15.40 -12.97
C ARG A 390 10.32 14.37 -13.15
N LEU A 391 10.75 13.72 -12.05
CA LEU A 391 11.78 12.67 -12.13
C LEU A 391 11.26 11.41 -12.82
N ALA A 392 10.03 10.98 -12.55
CA ALA A 392 9.41 9.84 -13.23
C ALA A 392 9.32 10.07 -14.75
N THR A 393 8.99 11.29 -15.19
CA THR A 393 8.94 11.64 -16.61
C THR A 393 10.35 11.67 -17.21
N ARG A 394 11.33 12.24 -16.51
CA ARG A 394 12.72 12.34 -16.97
C ARG A 394 13.39 10.98 -17.16
N PHE A 395 13.14 10.04 -16.25
CA PHE A 395 13.69 8.68 -16.30
C PHE A 395 12.76 7.68 -16.99
N GLU A 396 11.74 8.16 -17.72
CA GLU A 396 10.77 7.34 -18.46
C GLU A 396 10.17 6.20 -17.62
N HIS A 397 9.89 6.48 -16.34
CA HIS A 397 9.29 5.53 -15.42
C HIS A 397 7.76 5.62 -15.51
N ASP A 398 7.20 4.92 -16.50
CA ASP A 398 5.77 4.92 -16.82
C ASP A 398 4.88 4.47 -15.66
N SER A 399 5.31 3.45 -14.91
CA SER A 399 4.57 2.93 -13.76
C SER A 399 4.43 3.98 -12.66
N ALA A 400 5.54 4.66 -12.31
CA ALA A 400 5.54 5.75 -11.34
C ALA A 400 4.74 6.95 -11.86
N ARG A 401 4.92 7.35 -13.13
CA ARG A 401 4.18 8.47 -13.74
C ARG A 401 2.67 8.27 -13.63
N ARG A 402 2.17 7.09 -14.03
CA ARG A 402 0.75 6.74 -13.97
C ARG A 402 0.21 6.72 -12.53
N TYR A 403 0.98 6.14 -11.61
CA TYR A 403 0.60 6.08 -10.20
C TYR A 403 0.50 7.49 -9.57
N ILE A 404 1.51 8.34 -9.79
CA ILE A 404 1.56 9.70 -9.26
C ILE A 404 0.38 10.52 -9.77
N ILE A 405 0.06 10.46 -11.06
CA ILE A 405 -1.09 11.20 -11.63
C ILE A 405 -2.40 10.76 -10.97
N ARG A 406 -2.62 9.44 -10.82
CA ARG A 406 -3.81 8.91 -10.15
C ARG A 406 -3.91 9.41 -8.71
N ARG A 407 -2.80 9.45 -7.97
CA ARG A 407 -2.75 10.00 -6.60
C ARG A 407 -3.02 11.49 -6.58
N ILE A 408 -2.43 12.29 -7.47
CA ILE A 408 -2.70 13.73 -7.58
C ILE A 408 -4.20 13.98 -7.80
N GLN A 409 -4.83 13.25 -8.73
CA GLN A 409 -6.25 13.37 -9.03
C GLN A 409 -7.16 13.01 -7.85
N THR A 410 -6.76 12.03 -7.04
CA THR A 410 -7.59 11.48 -5.95
C THR A 410 -7.42 12.28 -4.65
N ASP A 411 -6.17 12.63 -4.30
CA ASP A 411 -5.83 13.21 -3.01
C ASP A 411 -5.88 14.75 -3.02
N PHE A 412 -5.76 15.38 -4.19
CA PHE A 412 -5.66 16.84 -4.34
C PHE A 412 -6.73 17.45 -5.29
N PRO A 413 -8.03 17.09 -5.16
CA PRO A 413 -9.07 17.60 -6.06
C PRO A 413 -9.31 19.11 -5.91
N THR A 414 -8.96 19.71 -4.77
CA THR A 414 -9.14 21.13 -4.47
C THR A 414 -7.87 21.97 -4.62
N GLN A 415 -6.78 21.38 -5.13
CA GLN A 415 -5.55 22.13 -5.40
C GLN A 415 -5.79 23.18 -6.49
N ASP A 416 -4.95 24.21 -6.51
CA ASP A 416 -5.03 25.25 -7.52
C ASP A 416 -5.04 24.68 -8.96
N LEU A 417 -5.93 25.20 -9.80
CA LEU A 417 -6.15 24.69 -11.16
C LEU A 417 -4.90 24.83 -12.04
N ILE A 418 -4.06 25.85 -11.82
CA ILE A 418 -2.83 26.07 -12.58
C ILE A 418 -1.79 25.02 -12.20
N ASP A 419 -1.69 24.69 -10.92
CA ASP A 419 -0.82 23.62 -10.42
C ASP A 419 -1.22 22.26 -11.00
N LEU A 420 -2.52 21.94 -11.05
CA LEU A 420 -3.03 20.70 -11.64
C LEU A 420 -2.80 20.63 -13.16
N LEU A 421 -2.94 21.76 -13.86
CA LEU A 421 -2.62 21.85 -15.29
C LEU A 421 -1.12 21.69 -15.55
N GLU A 422 -0.26 22.22 -14.68
CA GLU A 422 1.18 22.00 -14.76
C GLU A 422 1.52 20.51 -14.58
N ALA A 423 0.89 19.83 -13.62
CA ALA A 423 1.03 18.39 -13.43
C ALA A 423 0.61 17.62 -14.70
N ALA A 424 -0.55 17.95 -15.28
CA ALA A 424 -1.05 17.32 -16.50
C ALA A 424 -0.12 17.53 -17.70
N LYS A 425 0.52 18.71 -17.79
CA LYS A 425 1.51 19.03 -18.81
C LYS A 425 2.80 18.22 -18.65
N ILE A 426 3.35 18.13 -17.43
CA ILE A 426 4.56 17.34 -17.16
C ILE A 426 4.32 15.87 -17.49
N ALA A 427 3.14 15.37 -17.14
CA ALA A 427 2.72 14.00 -17.41
C ALA A 427 2.56 13.65 -18.90
N ASP A 428 2.64 14.65 -19.80
CA ASP A 428 2.22 14.57 -21.20
C ASP A 428 0.84 13.90 -21.35
N ALA A 429 -0.10 14.26 -20.48
CA ALA A 429 -1.46 13.71 -20.46
C ALA A 429 -2.34 14.33 -21.57
N ALA A 430 -1.74 14.60 -22.74
CA ALA A 430 -2.41 15.14 -23.89
C ALA A 430 -3.60 14.23 -24.24
N HIS A 431 -4.81 14.79 -24.27
CA HIS A 431 -6.08 14.11 -24.56
C HIS A 431 -6.68 13.28 -23.42
N SER A 432 -6.27 13.51 -22.17
CA SER A 432 -6.97 12.94 -21.01
C SER A 432 -8.29 13.68 -20.70
N ASP A 433 -9.33 12.95 -20.31
CA ASP A 433 -10.59 13.52 -19.81
C ASP A 433 -10.35 14.46 -18.63
N TRP A 434 -9.34 14.16 -17.81
CA TRP A 434 -8.90 15.01 -16.71
C TRP A 434 -8.43 16.39 -17.18
N LEU A 435 -7.60 16.46 -18.23
CA LEU A 435 -7.12 17.73 -18.79
C LEU A 435 -8.29 18.57 -19.33
N GLN A 436 -9.25 17.92 -20.00
CA GLN A 436 -10.44 18.59 -20.52
C GLN A 436 -11.31 19.16 -19.37
N SER A 437 -11.51 18.38 -18.31
CA SER A 437 -12.20 18.82 -17.08
C SER A 437 -11.52 20.03 -16.44
N LEU A 438 -10.18 20.07 -16.42
CA LEU A 438 -9.42 21.21 -15.91
C LEU A 438 -9.59 22.46 -16.79
N TYR A 439 -9.56 22.31 -18.11
CA TYR A 439 -9.82 23.41 -19.04
C TYR A 439 -11.23 23.98 -18.88
N GLU A 440 -12.24 23.13 -18.75
CA GLU A 440 -13.61 23.56 -18.50
C GLU A 440 -13.73 24.29 -17.16
N SER A 441 -13.14 23.74 -16.09
CA SER A 441 -13.15 24.37 -14.77
C SER A 441 -12.46 25.73 -14.77
N LEU A 442 -11.29 25.85 -15.41
CA LEU A 442 -10.54 27.10 -15.52
C LEU A 442 -11.26 28.11 -16.44
N SER A 443 -11.92 27.63 -17.49
CA SER A 443 -12.71 28.49 -18.37
C SER A 443 -13.87 29.15 -17.64
N ASN A 444 -14.51 28.45 -16.70
CA ASN A 444 -15.60 28.97 -15.86
C ASN A 444 -15.13 29.85 -14.68
N ARG A 445 -13.82 29.89 -14.39
CA ARG A 445 -13.25 30.75 -13.33
C ARG A 445 -13.50 32.22 -13.64
N LYS A 446 -14.03 32.98 -12.67
CA LYS A 446 -14.18 34.44 -12.79
C LYS A 446 -12.81 35.11 -12.85
N GLY A 447 -12.62 36.02 -13.78
CA GLY A 447 -11.38 36.79 -13.97
C GLY A 447 -10.46 36.27 -15.08
N SER A 448 -9.58 37.16 -15.52
CA SER A 448 -8.59 36.88 -16.56
C SER A 448 -7.45 36.01 -16.03
N LEU A 449 -6.79 35.29 -16.94
CA LEU A 449 -5.52 34.63 -16.64
C LEU A 449 -4.43 35.70 -16.55
N SER A 450 -3.65 35.67 -15.47
CA SER A 450 -2.47 36.53 -15.33
C SER A 450 -1.34 36.07 -16.26
N PRO A 451 -0.38 36.96 -16.59
CA PRO A 451 0.76 36.60 -17.43
C PRO A 451 1.58 35.42 -16.88
N GLU A 452 1.65 35.30 -15.55
CA GLU A 452 2.39 34.20 -14.90
C GLU A 452 1.65 32.86 -15.05
N GLU A 453 0.33 32.84 -14.89
CA GLU A 453 -0.48 31.64 -15.11
C GLU A 453 -0.37 31.14 -16.55
N ILE A 454 -0.40 32.06 -17.53
CA ILE A 454 -0.23 31.76 -18.96
C ILE A 454 1.13 31.10 -19.22
N ARG A 455 2.21 31.61 -18.59
CA ARG A 455 3.56 31.01 -18.72
C ARG A 455 3.61 29.59 -18.16
N ARG A 456 3.00 29.35 -16.99
CA ARG A 456 3.01 28.04 -16.33
C ARG A 456 2.27 26.97 -17.15
N ILE A 457 1.02 27.24 -17.55
CA ILE A 457 0.22 26.27 -18.33
C ILE A 457 0.66 26.17 -19.79
N GLY A 458 1.24 27.25 -20.34
CA GLY A 458 1.74 27.33 -21.71
C GLY A 458 0.68 27.73 -22.74
N GLU A 459 1.16 27.99 -23.96
CA GLU A 459 0.36 28.57 -25.05
C GLU A 459 -0.79 27.67 -25.48
N LYS A 460 -0.55 26.36 -25.64
CA LYS A 460 -1.58 25.40 -26.07
C LYS A 460 -2.75 25.33 -25.09
N ALA A 461 -2.45 25.20 -23.80
CA ALA A 461 -3.46 25.19 -22.74
C ALA A 461 -4.23 26.50 -22.68
N THR A 462 -3.52 27.64 -22.79
CA THR A 462 -4.13 28.97 -22.82
C THR A 462 -5.10 29.13 -23.98
N ALA A 463 -4.71 28.70 -25.18
CA ALA A 463 -5.55 28.77 -26.37
C ALA A 463 -6.83 27.94 -26.21
N GLU A 464 -6.76 26.73 -25.65
CA GLU A 464 -7.95 25.90 -25.40
C GLU A 464 -8.89 26.52 -24.36
N VAL A 465 -8.36 27.08 -23.27
CA VAL A 465 -9.18 27.78 -22.26
C VAL A 465 -9.89 28.99 -22.86
N CYS A 466 -9.21 29.79 -23.69
CA CYS A 466 -9.83 30.93 -24.38
C CYS A 466 -10.93 30.48 -25.36
N LYS A 467 -10.67 29.45 -26.17
CA LYS A 467 -11.69 28.88 -27.08
C LYS A 467 -12.95 28.42 -26.34
N LEU A 468 -12.79 27.81 -25.17
CA LEU A 468 -13.92 27.39 -24.33
C LEU A 468 -14.69 28.60 -23.81
N ARG A 469 -14.00 29.62 -23.28
CA ARG A 469 -14.63 30.87 -22.82
C ARG A 469 -15.45 31.56 -23.92
N ASP A 470 -14.89 31.68 -25.12
CA ASP A 470 -15.58 32.27 -26.27
C ASP A 470 -16.84 31.48 -26.64
N ARG A 471 -16.76 30.14 -26.60
CA ARG A 471 -17.91 29.25 -26.85
C ARG A 471 -18.99 29.41 -25.79
N TYR A 472 -18.63 29.53 -24.51
CA TYR A 472 -19.58 29.77 -23.42
C TYR A 472 -20.30 31.11 -23.60
N MET A 473 -19.57 32.19 -23.94
CA MET A 473 -20.15 33.50 -24.24
C MET A 473 -21.12 33.46 -25.40
N TRP A 474 -20.73 32.81 -26.50
CA TRP A 474 -21.59 32.64 -27.67
C TRP A 474 -22.90 31.91 -27.34
N ASN A 475 -22.82 30.81 -26.59
CA ASN A 475 -23.98 30.02 -26.21
C ASN A 475 -24.89 30.76 -25.23
N ALA A 476 -24.33 31.47 -24.26
CA ALA A 476 -25.10 32.28 -23.31
C ALA A 476 -25.81 33.46 -23.98
N GLY A 477 -25.16 34.11 -24.95
CA GLY A 477 -25.78 35.14 -25.79
C GLY A 477 -26.96 34.59 -26.60
N LYS A 478 -26.85 33.36 -27.10
CA LYS A 478 -27.93 32.68 -27.83
C LYS A 478 -29.11 32.28 -26.92
N SER A 479 -28.87 31.97 -25.65
CA SER A 479 -29.89 31.55 -24.69
C SER A 479 -30.49 32.70 -23.85
N GLY A 480 -30.00 33.94 -24.02
CA GLY A 480 -30.48 35.11 -23.27
C GLY A 480 -30.07 35.09 -21.79
N SER A 481 -29.05 34.31 -21.41
CA SER A 481 -28.51 34.28 -20.05
C SER A 481 -27.51 35.42 -19.86
N TYR A 482 -27.83 36.40 -19.02
CA TYR A 482 -27.00 37.59 -18.77
C TYR A 482 -25.93 37.41 -17.68
N ASN A 483 -25.86 36.24 -17.03
CA ASN A 483 -24.81 35.92 -16.07
C ASN A 483 -23.73 35.08 -16.74
N VAL A 484 -22.77 35.74 -17.38
CA VAL A 484 -21.56 35.11 -17.91
C VAL A 484 -20.35 35.85 -17.36
N PHE A 485 -19.56 35.11 -16.57
CA PHE A 485 -18.39 35.53 -15.78
C PHE A 485 -18.68 36.42 -14.57
#